data_AF-A0A4Q4CHB3-F1
#
_entry.id   AF-A0A4Q4CHB3-F1
#
_cell.length_a   1.000
_cell.length_b   1.000
_cell.length_c   1.000
_cell.angle_alpha   90.00
_cell.angle_beta   90.00
_cell.angle_gamma   90.00
#
_symmetry.space_group_name_H-M   'P 1'
#
loop_
_entity.id
_entity.type
_entity.pdbx_description
1 polymer ?
#
loop_
_entity_poly.entity_id
_entity_poly.type
_entity_poly.pdbx_seq_one_letter_code
_entity_poly.pdbx_strand_id
1 'polypeptide(L)'
;ADFETLRQHGLIAAQNAAGQPIAAPPPAPAAAPVATAPAPLSPAAPAAAAVGHSPLLDRAALYTYLSGEATKLLGPFKGYAFALEVERADSLSALQALALQMVERVQKAKGEAAAQAVRDALGLR
;
A
#
# COMPACT_ATOMS: atom_id res chain seq x y z
N ALA A 1 3.03 26.67 7.24
CA ALA A 1 3.03 26.24 8.64
C ALA A 1 4.44 25.80 8.97
N ASP A 2 4.99 26.28 10.08
CA ASP A 2 6.36 25.93 10.49
C ASP A 2 6.38 24.56 11.20
N PHE A 3 7.51 23.85 11.15
CA PHE A 3 7.68 22.56 11.81
C PHE A 3 7.51 22.66 13.33
N GLU A 4 7.92 23.78 13.94
CA GLU A 4 7.74 23.97 15.37
C GLU A 4 6.26 24.10 15.74
N THR A 5 5.48 24.84 14.94
CA THR A 5 4.03 24.99 15.12
C THR A 5 3.33 23.62 15.05
N LEU A 6 3.69 22.78 14.07
CA LEU A 6 3.12 21.44 13.92
C LEU A 6 3.41 20.54 15.13
N ARG A 7 4.61 20.67 15.74
CA ARG A 7 5.00 19.93 16.95
C ARG A 7 4.18 20.34 18.17
N GLN A 8 3.95 21.64 18.34
CA GLN A 8 3.16 22.17 19.44
C GLN A 8 1.69 21.70 19.38
N HIS A 9 1.15 21.54 18.17
CA HIS A 9 -0.20 21.00 17.96
C HIS A 9 -0.29 19.47 18.01
N GLY A 10 0.82 18.76 18.29
CA GLY A 10 0.82 17.30 18.40
C GLY A 10 0.62 16.57 17.06
N LEU A 11 0.77 17.26 15.93
CA LEU A 11 0.59 16.69 14.59
C LEU A 11 1.85 15.95 14.09
N ILE A 12 2.98 16.08 14.81
CA ILE A 12 4.23 15.37 14.54
C ILE A 12 4.85 14.84 15.83
N ALA A 13 5.36 13.60 15.80
CA ALA A 13 5.99 12.94 16.93
C ALA A 13 7.42 13.46 17.17
N ALA A 14 7.84 13.53 18.44
CA ALA A 14 9.21 13.85 18.80
C ALA A 14 10.14 12.66 18.51
N GLN A 15 11.16 12.90 17.70
CA GLN A 15 12.16 11.89 17.32
C GLN A 15 13.52 12.22 17.95
N ASN A 16 14.29 11.21 18.35
CA ASN A 16 15.65 11.37 18.82
C ASN A 16 16.61 11.70 17.64
N ALA A 17 17.88 11.98 17.93
CA ALA A 17 18.89 12.26 16.91
C ALA A 17 19.14 11.09 15.92
N ALA A 18 18.63 9.89 16.22
CA ALA A 18 18.65 8.71 15.35
C ALA A 18 17.33 8.53 14.56
N GLY A 19 16.41 9.51 14.59
CA GLY A 19 15.14 9.46 13.84
C GLY A 19 14.10 8.50 14.40
N GLN A 20 14.21 8.09 15.67
CA GLN A 20 13.26 7.17 16.30
C GLN A 20 12.31 7.91 17.25
N PRO A 21 11.01 7.57 17.27
CA PRO A 21 10.06 8.17 18.20
C PRO A 21 10.47 7.89 19.65
N ILE A 22 10.52 8.93 20.47
CA ILE A 22 10.91 8.83 21.88
C ILE A 22 9.71 8.32 22.67
N ALA A 23 9.74 7.04 23.06
CA ALA A 23 8.72 6.43 23.92
C ALA A 23 8.98 6.76 25.40
N ALA A 24 7.90 7.00 26.15
CA ALA A 24 7.96 7.13 27.62
C ALA A 24 8.30 5.77 28.28
N PRO A 25 9.05 5.75 29.40
CA PRO A 25 9.47 4.51 30.04
C PRO A 25 8.29 3.78 30.71
N PRO A 26 8.21 2.44 30.57
CA PRO A 26 7.25 1.61 31.31
C PRO A 26 7.72 1.36 32.76
N PRO A 27 6.79 1.12 33.71
CA PRO A 27 7.14 0.69 35.08
C PRO A 27 7.64 -0.76 35.12
N ALA A 28 8.47 -1.05 36.13
CA ALA A 28 9.24 -2.29 36.33
C ALA A 28 8.40 -3.54 36.72
N PRO A 29 8.90 -4.76 36.45
CA PRO A 29 8.14 -6.02 36.55
C PRO A 29 8.26 -6.72 37.92
N ALA A 30 7.20 -7.41 38.33
CA ALA A 30 7.17 -8.37 39.44
C ALA A 30 7.26 -9.83 38.91
N ALA A 31 7.96 -10.68 39.65
CA ALA A 31 8.50 -11.97 39.22
C ALA A 31 7.59 -13.21 39.44
N ALA A 32 7.69 -14.17 38.49
CA ALA A 32 7.66 -15.66 38.57
C ALA A 32 6.44 -16.41 39.20
N PRO A 33 6.15 -17.71 38.88
CA PRO A 33 7.04 -18.76 38.37
C PRO A 33 6.51 -19.70 37.24
N VAL A 34 7.39 -20.64 36.88
CA VAL A 34 7.41 -21.66 35.82
C VAL A 34 6.36 -22.79 35.91
N ALA A 35 5.94 -23.35 34.75
CA ALA A 35 5.48 -24.74 34.63
C ALA A 35 5.47 -25.28 33.16
N THR A 36 6.41 -26.19 32.88
CA THR A 36 6.32 -27.47 32.13
C THR A 36 5.55 -27.65 30.80
N ALA A 37 6.37 -28.00 29.78
CA ALA A 37 6.32 -29.18 28.89
C ALA A 37 5.67 -29.10 27.48
N PRO A 38 6.21 -29.82 26.46
CA PRO A 38 5.93 -29.60 25.05
C PRO A 38 5.15 -30.71 24.32
N ALA A 39 4.71 -30.37 23.09
CA ALA A 39 4.28 -31.20 21.95
C ALA A 39 2.80 -31.70 21.90
N PRO A 40 2.19 -31.96 20.71
CA PRO A 40 2.80 -32.08 19.39
C PRO A 40 2.18 -31.19 18.27
N LEU A 41 2.92 -31.20 17.16
CA LEU A 41 2.60 -30.63 15.86
C LEU A 41 1.33 -31.25 15.26
N SER A 42 0.56 -30.44 14.54
CA SER A 42 -0.37 -30.93 13.52
C SER A 42 -0.47 -29.92 12.37
N PRO A 43 -0.73 -30.42 11.15
CA PRO A 43 0.07 -30.10 9.99
C PRO A 43 -0.32 -28.79 9.32
N ALA A 44 0.69 -28.14 8.77
CA ALA A 44 0.57 -27.05 7.83
C ALA A 44 -0.48 -27.38 6.76
N ALA A 45 -1.61 -26.69 6.81
CA ALA A 45 -2.34 -26.41 5.59
C ALA A 45 -1.45 -25.44 4.80
N PRO A 46 -1.19 -25.69 3.49
CA PRO A 46 -0.75 -24.61 2.65
C PRO A 46 -1.92 -23.65 2.58
N ALA A 47 -1.96 -22.65 3.47
CA ALA A 47 -2.56 -21.40 3.10
C ALA A 47 -1.76 -21.00 1.87
N ALA A 48 -2.33 -21.28 0.70
CA ALA A 48 -1.85 -20.77 -0.55
C ALA A 48 -1.66 -19.29 -0.30
N ALA A 49 -0.40 -18.88 -0.11
CA ALA A 49 -0.04 -17.51 -0.27
C ALA A 49 -0.57 -17.20 -1.67
N ALA A 50 -1.63 -16.40 -1.75
CA ALA A 50 -2.03 -15.81 -3.00
C ALA A 50 -0.84 -14.94 -3.39
N VAL A 51 0.13 -15.56 -4.07
CA VAL A 51 1.34 -14.90 -4.54
C VAL A 51 0.85 -13.82 -5.50
N GLY A 52 0.88 -12.58 -5.01
CA GLY A 52 1.05 -11.37 -5.81
C GLY A 52 0.03 -11.08 -6.91
N HIS A 53 -1.26 -10.92 -6.59
CA HIS A 53 -2.17 -10.17 -7.48
C HIS A 53 -2.24 -8.67 -7.15
N SER A 54 -1.46 -8.23 -6.17
CA SER A 54 -1.43 -6.83 -5.76
C SER A 54 -0.23 -6.13 -6.42
N PRO A 55 -0.39 -4.90 -6.92
CA PRO A 55 0.71 -4.12 -7.45
C PRO A 55 1.85 -4.02 -6.43
N LEU A 56 3.09 -4.13 -6.90
CA LEU A 56 4.28 -4.09 -6.03
C LEU A 56 4.66 -2.67 -5.60
N LEU A 57 4.06 -1.64 -6.20
CA LEU A 57 4.38 -0.25 -5.88
C LEU A 57 3.76 0.19 -4.56
N ASP A 58 4.46 1.07 -3.86
CA ASP A 58 3.94 1.77 -2.68
C ASP A 58 2.86 2.79 -3.08
N ARG A 59 2.18 3.36 -2.08
CA ARG A 59 1.05 4.27 -2.25
C ARG A 59 1.37 5.47 -3.15
N ALA A 60 2.51 6.13 -2.93
CA ALA A 60 2.87 7.36 -3.66
C ALA A 60 3.19 7.05 -5.11
N ALA A 61 3.91 5.96 -5.37
CA ALA A 61 4.24 5.51 -6.71
C ALA A 61 2.99 5.03 -7.47
N LEU A 62 2.07 4.32 -6.80
CA LEU A 62 0.81 3.88 -7.40
C LEU A 62 -0.07 5.08 -7.78
N TYR A 63 -0.24 6.05 -6.88
CA TYR A 63 -0.97 7.28 -7.17
C TYR A 63 -0.36 8.04 -8.35
N THR A 64 0.96 8.25 -8.34
CA THR A 64 1.66 8.98 -9.42
C THR A 64 1.47 8.30 -10.77
N TYR A 65 1.63 6.97 -10.82
CA TYR A 65 1.45 6.20 -12.05
C TYR A 65 0.00 6.26 -12.56
N LEU A 66 -0.98 6.01 -11.69
CA LEU A 66 -2.39 5.99 -12.06
C LEU A 66 -2.89 7.37 -12.52
N SER A 67 -2.57 8.44 -11.79
CA SER A 67 -2.97 9.81 -12.18
C SER A 67 -2.25 10.29 -13.44
N GLY A 68 -0.98 9.91 -13.63
CA GLY A 68 -0.17 10.33 -14.77
C GLY A 68 -0.51 9.61 -16.08
N GLU A 69 -0.75 8.30 -16.05
CA GLU A 69 -0.94 7.50 -17.27
C GLU A 69 -2.41 7.36 -17.70
N ALA A 70 -3.39 7.69 -16.84
CA ALA A 70 -4.81 7.47 -17.11
C ALA A 70 -5.31 8.06 -18.44
N THR A 71 -4.97 9.33 -18.73
CA THR A 71 -5.45 10.04 -19.94
C THR A 71 -4.79 9.51 -21.21
N LYS A 72 -3.52 9.10 -21.13
CA LYS A 72 -2.78 8.47 -22.23
C LYS A 72 -3.29 7.06 -22.54
N LEU A 73 -3.60 6.29 -21.51
CA LEU A 73 -4.03 4.89 -21.65
C LEU A 73 -5.52 4.75 -21.98
N LEU A 74 -6.39 5.59 -21.43
CA LEU A 74 -7.85 5.48 -21.58
C LEU A 74 -8.47 6.56 -22.48
N GLY A 75 -7.67 7.55 -22.90
CA GLY A 75 -8.13 8.73 -23.62
C GLY A 75 -8.63 9.84 -22.68
N PRO A 76 -8.90 11.04 -23.20
CA PRO A 76 -9.12 12.24 -22.40
C PRO A 76 -10.32 12.13 -21.46
N PHE A 77 -11.47 11.65 -21.94
CA PHE A 77 -12.69 11.58 -21.12
C PHE A 77 -12.61 10.47 -20.07
N LYS A 78 -12.30 9.23 -20.48
CA LYS A 78 -12.26 8.08 -19.57
C LYS A 78 -11.08 8.17 -18.60
N GLY A 79 -9.94 8.70 -19.07
CA GLY A 79 -8.77 8.91 -18.23
C GLY A 79 -8.96 10.01 -17.21
N TYR A 80 -9.64 11.12 -17.54
CA TYR A 80 -9.97 12.14 -16.55
C TYR A 80 -10.94 11.61 -15.50
N ALA A 81 -11.99 10.88 -15.91
CA ALA A 81 -12.91 10.24 -14.96
C ALA A 81 -12.16 9.28 -14.03
N PHE A 82 -11.25 8.47 -14.57
CA PHE A 82 -10.43 7.56 -13.76
C PHE A 82 -9.45 8.29 -12.84
N ALA A 83 -8.82 9.37 -13.29
CA ALA A 83 -7.97 10.20 -12.42
C ALA A 83 -8.76 10.74 -11.22
N LEU A 84 -10.01 11.16 -11.41
CA LEU A 84 -10.88 11.57 -10.28
C LEU A 84 -11.21 10.41 -9.32
N GLU A 85 -11.29 9.17 -9.80
CA GLU A 85 -11.42 7.99 -8.94
C GLU A 85 -10.15 7.80 -8.09
N VAL A 86 -8.98 8.01 -8.68
CA VAL A 86 -7.67 7.94 -8.00
C VAL A 86 -7.53 9.04 -6.95
N GLU A 87 -7.91 10.28 -7.26
CA GLU A 87 -7.92 11.39 -6.28
C GLU A 87 -8.82 11.11 -5.06
N ARG A 88 -9.89 10.35 -5.25
CA ARG A 88 -10.83 9.98 -4.19
C ARG A 88 -10.35 8.80 -3.34
N ALA A 89 -9.34 8.06 -3.78
CA ALA A 89 -8.84 6.90 -3.07
C ALA A 89 -8.08 7.30 -1.79
N ASP A 90 -8.66 7.00 -0.65
CA ASP A 90 -8.12 7.35 0.68
C ASP A 90 -7.10 6.34 1.22
N SER A 91 -6.94 5.18 0.57
CA SER A 91 -6.11 4.07 1.07
C SER A 91 -5.29 3.40 -0.03
N LEU A 92 -4.22 2.70 0.40
CA LEU A 92 -3.38 1.92 -0.52
C LEU A 92 -4.19 0.80 -1.21
N SER A 93 -5.06 0.11 -0.47
CA SER A 93 -5.90 -0.95 -1.03
C SER A 93 -6.88 -0.42 -2.08
N ALA A 94 -7.45 0.78 -1.89
CA ALA A 94 -8.28 1.42 -2.90
C ALA A 94 -7.49 1.72 -4.19
N LEU A 95 -6.25 2.23 -4.06
CA LEU A 95 -5.39 2.47 -5.23
C LEU A 95 -4.98 1.15 -5.92
N GLN A 96 -4.70 0.08 -5.17
CA GLN A 96 -4.40 -1.24 -5.74
C GLN A 96 -5.59 -1.80 -6.53
N ALA A 97 -6.81 -1.65 -6.01
CA ALA A 97 -8.02 -2.04 -6.74
C ALA A 97 -8.19 -1.23 -8.04
N LEU A 98 -7.94 0.09 -7.99
CA LEU A 98 -7.97 0.93 -9.19
C LEU A 98 -6.90 0.52 -10.21
N ALA A 99 -5.71 0.12 -9.78
CA ALA A 99 -4.66 -0.36 -10.68
C ALA A 99 -5.10 -1.60 -11.46
N LEU A 100 -5.76 -2.56 -10.80
CA LEU A 100 -6.34 -3.72 -11.46
C LEU A 100 -7.45 -3.33 -12.44
N GLN A 101 -8.33 -2.39 -12.06
CA GLN A 101 -9.34 -1.86 -12.97
C GLN A 101 -8.72 -1.15 -14.19
N MET A 102 -7.60 -0.45 -14.03
CA MET A 102 -6.93 0.20 -15.15
C MET A 102 -6.44 -0.84 -16.16
N VAL A 103 -5.84 -1.93 -15.69
CA VAL A 103 -5.43 -3.05 -16.55
C VAL A 103 -6.63 -3.59 -17.33
N GLU A 104 -7.77 -3.84 -16.66
CA GLU A 104 -8.98 -4.33 -17.32
C GLU A 104 -9.56 -3.32 -18.34
N ARG A 105 -9.55 -2.03 -18.02
CA ARG A 105 -10.05 -0.97 -18.90
C ARG A 105 -9.14 -0.82 -20.13
N VAL A 106 -7.82 -0.88 -19.94
CA VAL A 106 -6.83 -0.87 -21.03
C VAL A 106 -6.94 -2.11 -21.89
N GLN A 107 -7.11 -3.29 -21.29
CA GLN A 107 -7.38 -4.54 -22.00
C GLN A 107 -8.56 -4.39 -22.96
N LYS A 108 -9.69 -3.91 -22.44
CA LYS A 108 -10.92 -3.75 -23.22
C LYS A 108 -10.79 -2.70 -24.33
N ALA A 109 -10.01 -1.63 -24.09
CA ALA A 109 -9.88 -0.52 -25.02
C ALA A 109 -8.78 -0.69 -26.08
N LYS A 110 -7.68 -1.36 -25.73
CA LYS A 110 -6.44 -1.42 -26.52
C LYS A 110 -5.89 -2.84 -26.73
N GLY A 111 -6.45 -3.84 -26.06
CA GLY A 111 -6.06 -5.25 -26.18
C GLY A 111 -4.95 -5.71 -25.24
N GLU A 112 -4.61 -7.00 -25.34
CA GLU A 112 -3.76 -7.73 -24.39
C GLU A 112 -2.34 -7.19 -24.28
N ALA A 113 -1.72 -6.84 -25.41
CA ALA A 113 -0.36 -6.33 -25.40
C ALA A 113 -0.24 -5.03 -24.58
N ALA A 114 -1.24 -4.14 -24.68
CA ALA A 114 -1.26 -2.90 -23.92
C ALA A 114 -1.50 -3.15 -22.42
N ALA A 115 -2.41 -4.07 -22.08
CA ALA A 115 -2.64 -4.44 -20.70
C ALA A 115 -1.41 -5.10 -20.07
N GLN A 116 -0.69 -5.93 -20.82
CA GLN A 116 0.53 -6.56 -20.34
C GLN A 116 1.63 -5.54 -20.02
N ALA A 117 1.77 -4.49 -20.83
CA ALA A 117 2.69 -3.39 -20.52
C ALA A 117 2.30 -2.68 -19.22
N VAL A 118 1.01 -2.48 -18.97
CA VAL A 118 0.51 -1.90 -17.72
C VAL A 118 0.77 -2.83 -16.53
N ARG A 119 0.55 -4.14 -16.69
CA ARG A 119 0.86 -5.14 -15.65
C ARG A 119 2.34 -5.14 -15.28
N ASP A 120 3.23 -5.10 -16.28
CA ASP A 120 4.68 -5.05 -16.05
C ASP A 120 5.09 -3.78 -15.29
N ALA A 121 4.57 -2.62 -15.69
CA ALA A 121 4.81 -1.35 -14.99
C ALA A 121 4.27 -1.36 -13.55
N LEU A 122 3.20 -2.12 -13.29
CA LEU A 122 2.62 -2.30 -11.95
C LEU A 122 3.32 -3.39 -11.11
N GLY A 123 4.26 -4.13 -11.69
CA GLY A 123 4.88 -5.30 -11.07
C GLY A 123 3.95 -6.50 -10.89
N LEU A 124 2.86 -6.54 -11.65
CA LEU A 124 1.91 -7.66 -11.71
C LEU A 124 2.46 -8.67 -12.72
N ARG A 125 3.11 -9.74 -12.25
CA ARG A 125 3.69 -10.79 -13.11
C ARG A 125 3.24 -12.16 -12.67
#